data_AF-A0A5F4WBS8-F1
#
_entry.id   AF-A0A5F4WBS8-F1
#
_cell.length_a   1.000
_cell.length_b   1.000
_cell.length_c   1.000
_cell.angle_alpha   90.00
_cell.angle_beta   90.00
_cell.angle_gamma   90.00
#
_symmetry.space_group_name_H-M   'P 1'
#
loop_
_entity.id
_entity.type
_entity.pdbx_description
1 polymer ?
#
loop_
_entity_poly.entity_id
_entity_poly.type
_entity_poly.pdbx_seq_one_letter_code
_entity_poly.pdbx_strand_id
1 'polypeptide(L)'
;MRTHGHRERNNIYQVLTPAQIKSICQAILDSGKQYAIKKRKPFPLMYSYYGTEYLGAAHGLSSILQMLLSYHEHLKPSDRELVWQSVDFLMEQEQNCNWPPELGETIERENELVHWCHGAPGIAYLFAKAYLVSKKPQYLDTCIRCGELTWQKGLLKKGPGICHGVAGSAYVFLLLYRLTGNSKYIYRAQRCFEVFCIYFQSSNNEEPYVSITKKRQMPKNGLSEEIEKEVGQAEGKLITHRSAFSRASVIQAFLGSAPQLTLQLYISIIQQDVTVGRSLLMTISLLSIVYGALRCNILAIKIKYDEYEVKVKPLAYVCIFLWRSFEIATRVVVLVLFTSILKTWVVVIILINFFSFFLYPWILFWYSGSPFPENIEKALSRVGTTIVLCFLTLLYTGINMFCWSAVQLKIDSPDLISKSHNWYQLLVYYMMRFIENAILLLLWYLFKTDIYMYVCAPLLVLQLLIAYCTAILFMLVFYQFFHPCKKLFSTSVVEGFQRWVRCFCWACRQQKSCEPIGKADLQSSRDRDETPSSSKTSPEPSQLMNAEDLCSA
;
A
#
# COMPACT_ATOMS: atom_id res chain seq x y z
N MET A 1 28.88 19.50 49.96
CA MET A 1 29.63 20.10 48.84
C MET A 1 29.63 19.13 47.66
N ARG A 2 28.63 19.21 46.78
CA ARG A 2 28.58 18.61 45.42
C ARG A 2 27.24 19.00 44.78
N THR A 3 27.14 20.28 44.43
CA THR A 3 26.07 20.89 43.65
C THR A 3 26.64 21.28 42.29
N HIS A 4 26.81 20.32 41.38
CA HIS A 4 27.05 20.60 39.97
C HIS A 4 26.70 19.34 39.17
N GLY A 5 25.57 19.37 38.47
CA GLY A 5 25.17 18.22 37.63
C GLY A 5 23.77 18.27 36.99
N HIS A 6 23.06 19.39 37.03
CA HIS A 6 21.69 19.46 36.49
C HIS A 6 21.38 20.65 35.59
N ARG A 7 22.38 21.18 34.87
CA ARG A 7 22.18 22.35 33.98
C ARG A 7 22.54 22.14 32.50
N GLU A 8 22.82 20.93 32.05
CA GLU A 8 23.24 20.65 30.66
C GLU A 8 22.38 19.62 29.92
N ARG A 9 21.06 19.66 30.09
CA ARG A 9 20.12 19.00 29.18
C ARG A 9 18.93 19.91 28.99
N ASN A 10 18.91 20.65 27.87
CA ASN A 10 17.73 21.07 27.09
C ASN A 10 18.04 22.29 26.19
N ASN A 11 18.91 22.13 25.19
CA ASN A 11 18.70 22.85 23.93
C ASN A 11 17.71 22.04 23.09
N ILE A 12 16.46 21.97 23.56
CA ILE A 12 15.36 21.42 22.78
C ILE A 12 14.92 22.55 21.86
N TYR A 13 15.08 22.38 20.55
CA TYR A 13 14.46 23.24 19.56
C TYR A 13 12.98 23.42 19.92
N GLN A 14 12.58 24.64 20.30
CA GLN A 14 11.22 24.92 20.70
C GLN A 14 10.35 24.89 19.44
N VAL A 15 9.70 23.75 19.17
CA VAL A 15 8.93 23.51 17.94
C VAL A 15 7.74 24.49 17.81
N LEU A 16 7.17 24.89 18.94
CA LEU A 16 6.09 25.88 19.03
C LEU A 16 6.45 26.96 20.04
N THR A 17 6.19 28.22 19.67
CA THR A 17 6.33 29.36 20.58
C THR A 17 5.21 29.36 21.63
N PRO A 18 5.42 30.00 22.81
CA PRO A 18 4.37 30.13 23.82
C PRO A 18 3.09 30.80 23.30
N ALA A 19 3.21 31.73 22.35
CA ALA A 19 2.08 32.38 21.70
C ALA A 19 1.26 31.39 20.83
N GLN A 20 1.95 30.52 20.08
CA GLN A 20 1.30 29.46 19.31
C GLN A 20 0.59 28.45 20.22
N ILE A 21 1.23 28.04 21.32
CA ILE A 21 0.61 27.13 22.30
C ILE A 21 -0.66 27.77 22.87
N LYS A 22 -0.59 29.03 23.30
CA LYS A 22 -1.76 29.78 23.80
C LYS A 22 -2.88 29.87 22.78
N SER A 23 -2.55 30.12 21.51
CA SER A 23 -3.51 30.18 20.42
C SER A 23 -4.21 28.84 20.19
N ILE A 24 -3.47 27.73 20.24
CA ILE A 24 -4.02 26.37 20.08
C ILE A 24 -4.95 26.05 21.26
N CYS A 25 -4.51 26.29 22.50
CA CYS A 25 -5.34 26.09 23.69
C CYS A 25 -6.63 26.91 23.65
N GLN A 26 -6.55 28.18 23.24
CA GLN A 26 -7.73 29.04 23.10
C GLN A 26 -8.69 28.50 22.04
N ALA A 27 -8.19 28.05 20.88
CA ALA A 27 -9.02 27.46 19.84
C ALA A 27 -9.75 26.19 20.31
N ILE A 28 -9.07 25.33 21.09
CA ILE A 28 -9.70 24.14 21.70
C ILE A 28 -10.83 24.56 22.63
N LEU A 29 -10.56 25.50 23.55
CA LEU A 29 -11.55 25.98 24.52
C LEU A 29 -12.76 26.65 23.85
N ASP A 30 -12.52 27.51 22.88
CA ASP A 30 -13.60 28.23 22.19
C ASP A 30 -14.49 27.26 21.41
N SER A 31 -13.90 26.27 20.75
CA SER A 31 -14.62 25.17 20.11
C SER A 31 -15.49 24.39 21.10
N GLY A 32 -14.92 24.02 22.25
CA GLY A 32 -15.62 23.25 23.29
C GLY A 32 -16.79 24.02 23.91
N LYS A 33 -16.61 25.32 24.19
CA LYS A 33 -17.66 26.20 24.71
C LYS A 33 -18.79 26.36 23.69
N GLN A 34 -18.45 26.68 22.45
CA GLN A 34 -19.43 26.87 21.39
C GLN A 34 -20.27 25.61 21.17
N TYR A 35 -19.63 24.44 21.15
CA TYR A 35 -20.33 23.17 21.02
C TYR A 35 -21.26 22.91 22.21
N ALA A 36 -20.78 23.08 23.45
CA ALA A 36 -21.58 22.91 24.66
C ALA A 36 -22.82 23.83 24.68
N ILE A 37 -22.65 25.12 24.35
CA ILE A 37 -23.76 26.09 24.25
C ILE A 37 -24.74 25.66 23.16
N LYS A 38 -24.24 25.37 21.95
CA LYS A 38 -25.07 25.00 20.79
C LYS A 38 -25.92 23.76 21.06
N LYS A 39 -25.35 22.77 21.76
CA LYS A 39 -26.02 21.51 22.12
C LYS A 39 -26.70 21.56 23.50
N ARG A 40 -26.76 22.74 24.14
CA ARG A 40 -27.38 22.98 25.46
C ARG A 40 -26.90 21.99 26.53
N LYS A 41 -25.59 21.72 26.55
CA LYS A 41 -24.98 20.82 27.53
C LYS A 41 -24.90 21.52 28.90
N PRO A 42 -25.15 20.79 30.00
CA PRO A 42 -25.09 21.36 31.35
C PRO A 42 -23.66 21.60 31.87
N PHE A 43 -22.64 21.17 31.13
CA PHE A 43 -21.23 21.27 31.48
C PHE A 43 -20.47 22.16 30.48
N PRO A 44 -19.36 22.79 30.90
CA PRO A 44 -18.82 23.95 30.19
C PRO A 44 -18.07 23.63 28.89
N LEU A 45 -17.48 22.44 28.76
CA LEU A 45 -16.75 22.03 27.56
C LEU A 45 -17.26 20.68 27.07
N MET A 46 -17.58 20.59 25.79
CA MET A 46 -17.92 19.33 25.14
C MET A 46 -17.46 19.31 23.69
N TYR A 47 -17.21 18.11 23.17
CA TYR A 47 -16.68 17.90 21.83
C TYR A 47 -17.36 16.71 21.17
N SER A 48 -17.40 16.72 19.83
CA SER A 48 -17.86 15.57 19.05
C SER A 48 -16.86 15.23 17.96
N TYR A 49 -16.69 13.95 17.68
CA TYR A 49 -15.93 13.44 16.54
C TYR A 49 -16.81 12.47 15.75
N TYR A 50 -16.93 12.69 14.43
CA TYR A 50 -17.92 12.00 13.58
C TYR A 50 -19.37 12.05 14.10
N GLY A 51 -19.74 13.14 14.77
CA GLY A 51 -21.08 13.32 15.33
C GLY A 51 -21.29 12.67 16.70
N THR A 52 -20.30 11.93 17.22
CA THR A 52 -20.37 11.21 18.50
C THR A 52 -19.60 11.94 19.60
N GLU A 53 -20.17 11.99 20.80
CA GLU A 53 -19.59 12.61 22.00
C GLU A 53 -18.79 11.59 22.82
N TYR A 54 -17.60 11.25 22.33
CA TYR A 54 -16.74 10.25 22.98
C TYR A 54 -16.17 10.72 24.33
N LEU A 55 -16.06 9.81 25.29
CA LEU A 55 -15.43 10.06 26.60
C LEU A 55 -13.96 9.62 26.67
N GLY A 56 -13.60 8.56 25.92
CA GLY A 56 -12.29 7.90 26.00
C GLY A 56 -11.09 8.70 25.47
N ALA A 57 -9.88 8.13 25.58
CA ALA A 57 -8.64 8.84 25.28
C ALA A 57 -8.35 9.03 23.77
N ALA A 58 -8.81 8.12 22.91
CA ALA A 58 -8.44 8.19 21.49
C ALA A 58 -9.13 9.35 20.75
N HIS A 59 -10.40 9.57 21.03
CA HIS A 59 -11.26 10.49 20.26
C HIS A 59 -12.15 11.37 21.14
N GLY A 60 -11.98 11.29 22.47
CA GLY A 60 -12.95 11.81 23.41
C GLY A 60 -12.43 12.87 24.37
N LEU A 61 -13.34 13.26 25.26
CA LEU A 61 -13.16 14.33 26.24
C LEU A 61 -11.91 14.12 27.12
N SER A 62 -11.60 12.87 27.50
CA SER A 62 -10.50 12.55 28.40
C SER A 62 -9.15 13.13 27.99
N SER A 63 -8.68 12.85 26.77
CA SER A 63 -7.36 13.32 26.32
C SER A 63 -7.35 14.80 25.92
N ILE A 64 -8.48 15.37 25.51
CA ILE A 64 -8.60 16.81 25.29
C ILE A 64 -8.36 17.54 26.62
N LEU A 65 -9.04 17.13 27.69
CA LEU A 65 -8.84 17.69 29.02
C LEU A 65 -7.43 17.43 29.54
N GLN A 66 -6.86 16.25 29.30
CA GLN A 66 -5.49 15.91 29.70
C GLN A 66 -4.49 16.87 29.06
N MET A 67 -4.70 17.22 27.78
CA MET A 67 -3.85 18.15 27.06
C MET A 67 -3.99 19.57 27.61
N LEU A 68 -5.22 20.04 27.85
CA LEU A 68 -5.47 21.35 28.45
C LEU A 68 -4.86 21.47 29.86
N LEU A 69 -4.94 20.43 30.69
CA LEU A 69 -4.26 20.37 31.99
C LEU A 69 -2.73 20.35 31.86
N SER A 70 -2.19 19.77 30.79
CA SER A 70 -0.74 19.75 30.54
C SER A 70 -0.16 21.12 30.23
N TYR A 71 -0.98 22.01 29.67
CA TYR A 71 -0.61 23.38 29.35
C TYR A 71 -1.38 24.42 30.19
N HIS A 72 -1.84 24.03 31.39
CA HIS A 72 -2.70 24.87 32.24
C HIS A 72 -2.10 26.27 32.53
N GLU A 73 -0.77 26.40 32.58
CA GLU A 73 -0.05 27.66 32.78
C GLU A 73 -0.33 28.68 31.67
N HIS A 74 -0.59 28.22 30.44
CA HIS A 74 -0.91 29.06 29.29
C HIS A 74 -2.39 29.45 29.21
N LEU A 75 -3.24 28.87 30.07
CA LEU A 75 -4.67 29.17 30.13
C LEU A 75 -4.94 30.36 31.06
N LYS A 76 -5.99 31.14 30.74
CA LYS A 76 -6.50 32.18 31.64
C LYS A 76 -7.16 31.55 32.88
N PRO A 77 -7.20 32.22 34.04
CA PRO A 77 -7.81 31.67 35.25
C PRO A 77 -9.26 31.17 35.06
N SER A 78 -10.09 31.94 34.35
CA SER A 78 -11.47 31.54 34.03
C SER A 78 -11.53 30.27 33.17
N ASP A 79 -10.64 30.15 32.19
CA ASP A 79 -10.58 28.97 31.32
C ASP A 79 -10.09 27.73 32.08
N ARG A 80 -9.17 27.90 33.05
CA ARG A 80 -8.73 26.81 33.93
C ARG A 80 -9.90 26.24 34.73
N GLU A 81 -10.76 27.11 35.25
CA GLU A 81 -11.94 26.69 36.01
C GLU A 81 -12.90 25.84 35.17
N LEU A 82 -13.14 26.25 33.91
CA LEU A 82 -13.98 25.47 32.98
C LEU A 82 -13.38 24.09 32.67
N VAL A 83 -12.04 24.00 32.56
CA VAL A 83 -11.36 22.71 32.39
C VAL A 83 -11.57 21.83 33.62
N TRP A 84 -11.41 22.37 34.83
CA TRP A 84 -11.63 21.60 36.06
C TRP A 84 -13.08 21.13 36.22
N GLN A 85 -14.06 21.99 35.97
CA GLN A 85 -15.47 21.61 35.95
C GLN A 85 -15.75 20.47 34.96
N SER A 86 -15.09 20.47 33.80
CA SER A 86 -15.22 19.40 32.81
C SER A 86 -14.53 18.09 33.24
N VAL A 87 -13.42 18.19 33.99
CA VAL A 87 -12.73 17.02 34.57
C VAL A 87 -13.58 16.36 35.64
N ASP A 88 -14.21 17.17 36.50
CA ASP A 88 -15.09 16.69 37.57
C ASP A 88 -16.37 16.07 36.97
N PHE A 89 -16.96 16.71 35.94
CA PHE A 89 -18.06 16.12 35.16
C PHE A 89 -17.70 14.74 34.59
N LEU A 90 -16.50 14.59 33.99
CA LEU A 90 -16.08 13.31 33.44
C LEU A 90 -15.90 12.25 34.54
N MET A 91 -15.47 12.63 35.74
CA MET A 91 -15.41 11.72 36.89
C MET A 91 -16.80 11.20 37.28
N GLU A 92 -17.82 12.05 37.24
CA GLU A 92 -19.21 11.67 37.54
C GLU A 92 -19.81 10.70 36.50
N GLN A 93 -19.22 10.58 35.31
CA GLN A 93 -19.66 9.61 34.29
C GLN A 93 -19.16 8.18 34.55
N GLU A 94 -18.47 7.94 35.67
CA GLU A 94 -18.00 6.60 36.04
C GLU A 94 -19.18 5.64 36.27
N GLN A 95 -19.14 4.48 35.62
CA GLN A 95 -20.08 3.38 35.78
C GLN A 95 -19.30 2.11 36.12
N ASN A 96 -19.48 1.58 37.34
CA ASN A 96 -18.81 0.36 37.82
C ASN A 96 -17.27 0.39 37.64
N CYS A 97 -16.62 1.49 38.03
CA CYS A 97 -15.18 1.72 37.84
C CYS A 97 -14.70 1.81 36.37
N ASN A 98 -15.63 1.94 35.42
CA ASN A 98 -15.37 2.11 33.99
C ASN A 98 -16.13 3.31 33.41
N TRP A 99 -15.94 3.61 32.13
CA TRP A 99 -16.67 4.66 31.42
C TRP A 99 -17.21 4.15 30.09
N PRO A 100 -18.42 4.58 29.70
CA PRO A 100 -18.95 4.25 28.40
C PRO A 100 -18.11 4.91 27.29
N PRO A 101 -18.10 4.34 26.08
CA PRO A 101 -17.42 4.95 24.94
C PRO A 101 -17.98 6.32 24.59
N GLU A 102 -19.31 6.46 24.59
CA GLU A 102 -20.08 7.66 24.27
C GLU A 102 -20.85 8.18 25.50
N LEU A 103 -21.04 9.51 25.57
CA LEU A 103 -21.84 10.12 26.60
C LEU A 103 -23.32 9.67 26.51
N GLY A 104 -23.86 9.21 27.64
CA GLY A 104 -25.27 8.82 27.74
C GLY A 104 -25.53 7.33 27.49
N GLU A 105 -24.52 6.57 27.07
CA GLU A 105 -24.60 5.12 27.00
C GLU A 105 -24.48 4.48 28.40
N THR A 106 -25.11 3.32 28.56
CA THR A 106 -24.96 2.46 29.74
C THR A 106 -24.01 1.32 29.39
N ILE A 107 -23.06 1.02 30.28
CA ILE A 107 -22.12 -0.08 30.07
C ILE A 107 -22.85 -1.41 30.28
N GLU A 108 -23.11 -2.11 29.17
CA GLU A 108 -23.59 -3.49 29.19
C GLU A 108 -22.41 -4.45 29.41
N ARG A 109 -22.63 -5.50 30.20
CA ARG A 109 -21.57 -6.48 30.55
C ARG A 109 -20.98 -7.18 29.32
N GLU A 110 -21.79 -7.43 28.30
CA GLU A 110 -21.37 -8.11 27.07
C GLU A 110 -20.52 -7.20 26.15
N ASN A 111 -20.72 -5.89 26.23
CA ASN A 111 -20.11 -4.88 25.38
C ASN A 111 -19.12 -3.97 26.12
N GLU A 112 -18.70 -4.37 27.32
CA GLU A 112 -17.80 -3.58 28.18
C GLU A 112 -16.42 -3.42 27.54
N LEU A 113 -16.05 -2.18 27.21
CA LEU A 113 -14.73 -1.86 26.66
C LEU A 113 -13.76 -1.49 27.78
N VAL A 114 -12.65 -2.23 27.87
CA VAL A 114 -11.55 -1.97 28.80
C VAL A 114 -10.29 -1.69 28.00
N HIS A 115 -10.31 -0.59 27.23
CA HIS A 115 -9.27 -0.24 26.26
C HIS A 115 -8.62 1.11 26.57
N TRP A 116 -7.45 1.38 25.98
CA TRP A 116 -6.90 2.73 26.00
C TRP A 116 -7.78 3.70 25.21
N CYS A 117 -8.29 3.29 24.04
CA CYS A 117 -9.15 4.17 23.25
C CYS A 117 -10.49 4.51 23.93
N HIS A 118 -11.11 3.53 24.57
CA HIS A 118 -12.43 3.64 25.23
C HIS A 118 -12.43 2.83 26.54
N GLY A 119 -12.78 3.49 27.64
CA GLY A 119 -12.85 2.92 28.99
C GLY A 119 -11.74 3.37 29.93
N ALA A 120 -11.71 2.75 31.11
CA ALA A 120 -10.85 3.11 32.23
C ALA A 120 -9.34 3.17 31.91
N PRO A 121 -8.75 2.25 31.10
CA PRO A 121 -7.32 2.30 30.81
C PRO A 121 -6.87 3.61 30.14
N GLY A 122 -7.71 4.19 29.27
CA GLY A 122 -7.44 5.49 28.64
C GLY A 122 -7.67 6.66 29.59
N ILE A 123 -8.74 6.59 30.37
CA ILE A 123 -9.16 7.66 31.27
C ILE A 123 -8.20 7.85 32.45
N ALA A 124 -7.53 6.77 32.87
CA ALA A 124 -6.50 6.81 33.90
C ALA A 124 -5.44 7.91 33.68
N TYR A 125 -5.10 8.22 32.42
CA TYR A 125 -4.10 9.23 32.07
C TYR A 125 -4.55 10.66 32.37
N LEU A 126 -5.83 10.97 32.16
CA LEU A 126 -6.38 12.26 32.55
C LEU A 126 -6.30 12.45 34.05
N PHE A 127 -6.80 11.49 34.83
CA PHE A 127 -6.83 11.63 36.28
C PHE A 127 -5.43 11.59 36.90
N ALA A 128 -4.49 10.90 36.26
CA ALA A 128 -3.09 10.95 36.66
C ALA A 128 -2.54 12.37 36.51
N LYS A 129 -2.84 13.01 35.38
CA LYS A 129 -2.44 14.39 35.14
C LYS A 129 -3.16 15.36 36.09
N ALA A 130 -4.45 15.16 36.33
CA ALA A 130 -5.25 15.94 37.28
C ALA A 130 -4.66 15.86 38.70
N TYR A 131 -4.28 14.67 39.16
CA TYR A 131 -3.60 14.48 40.44
C TYR A 131 -2.24 15.18 40.47
N LEU A 132 -1.43 15.06 39.42
CA LEU A 132 -0.12 15.70 39.37
C LEU A 132 -0.20 17.23 39.49
N VAL A 133 -1.24 17.84 38.92
CA VAL A 133 -1.45 19.30 38.95
C VAL A 133 -2.13 19.76 40.26
N SER A 134 -3.23 19.12 40.67
CA SER A 134 -4.05 19.58 41.80
C SER A 134 -3.69 18.98 43.16
N LYS A 135 -3.01 17.83 43.17
CA LYS A 135 -2.72 17.01 44.35
C LYS A 135 -3.95 16.55 45.14
N LYS A 136 -5.17 16.64 44.59
CA LYS A 136 -6.40 16.14 45.24
C LYS A 136 -6.45 14.60 45.24
N PRO A 137 -6.68 13.94 46.39
CA PRO A 137 -6.61 12.47 46.50
C PRO A 137 -7.64 11.75 45.62
N GLN A 138 -8.83 12.32 45.43
CA GLN A 138 -9.90 11.75 44.60
C GLN A 138 -9.45 11.37 43.17
N TYR A 139 -8.55 12.15 42.56
CA TYR A 139 -8.03 11.85 41.22
C TYR A 139 -7.07 10.66 41.25
N LEU A 140 -6.25 10.54 42.29
CA LEU A 140 -5.38 9.37 42.47
C LEU A 140 -6.21 8.11 42.74
N ASP A 141 -7.23 8.20 43.59
CA ASP A 141 -8.13 7.08 43.89
C ASP A 141 -8.83 6.59 42.61
N THR A 142 -9.24 7.52 41.75
CA THR A 142 -9.84 7.20 40.44
C THR A 142 -8.85 6.49 39.51
N CYS A 143 -7.58 6.93 39.46
CA CYS A 143 -6.54 6.19 38.74
C CYS A 143 -6.33 4.77 39.28
N ILE A 144 -6.35 4.60 40.60
CA ILE A 144 -6.19 3.30 41.24
C ILE A 144 -7.38 2.39 40.88
N ARG A 145 -8.62 2.89 40.92
CA ARG A 145 -9.80 2.14 40.46
C ARG A 145 -9.68 1.72 38.99
N CYS A 146 -9.22 2.62 38.11
CA CYS A 146 -8.94 2.28 36.71
C CYS A 146 -7.91 1.14 36.60
N GLY A 147 -6.86 1.19 37.41
CA GLY A 147 -5.83 0.15 37.50
C GLY A 147 -6.36 -1.20 37.98
N GLU A 148 -7.22 -1.22 38.99
CA GLU A 148 -7.84 -2.45 39.48
C GLU A 148 -8.77 -3.08 38.43
N LEU A 149 -9.59 -2.27 37.74
CA LEU A 149 -10.40 -2.78 36.62
C LEU A 149 -9.52 -3.32 35.48
N THR A 150 -8.45 -2.59 35.12
CA THR A 150 -7.48 -3.02 34.10
C THR A 150 -6.80 -4.32 34.50
N TRP A 151 -6.56 -4.56 35.79
CA TRP A 151 -6.01 -5.83 36.27
C TRP A 151 -6.99 -6.99 36.14
N GLN A 152 -8.27 -6.74 36.45
CA GLN A 152 -9.31 -7.77 36.38
C GLN A 152 -9.70 -8.12 34.94
N LYS A 153 -9.77 -7.13 34.05
CA LYS A 153 -10.37 -7.27 32.71
C LYS A 153 -9.48 -6.82 31.54
N GLY A 154 -8.31 -6.23 31.80
CA GLY A 154 -7.41 -5.69 30.77
C GLY A 154 -6.55 -6.74 30.04
N LEU A 155 -6.77 -8.03 30.29
CA LEU A 155 -6.20 -9.13 29.50
C LEU A 155 -7.07 -9.41 28.28
N LEU A 156 -6.93 -8.57 27.26
CA LEU A 156 -7.88 -8.50 26.15
C LEU A 156 -7.65 -9.61 25.12
N LYS A 157 -8.72 -10.33 24.75
CA LYS A 157 -8.74 -11.31 23.66
C LYS A 157 -8.49 -10.69 22.28
N LYS A 158 -8.66 -9.37 22.15
CA LYS A 158 -8.52 -8.62 20.90
C LYS A 158 -7.08 -8.59 20.37
N GLY A 159 -6.09 -8.79 21.23
CA GLY A 159 -4.69 -8.97 20.85
C GLY A 159 -3.69 -8.19 21.70
N PRO A 160 -2.41 -8.18 21.31
CA PRO A 160 -1.31 -7.64 22.13
C PRO A 160 -1.06 -6.13 21.95
N GLY A 161 -1.86 -5.42 21.14
CA GLY A 161 -1.59 -4.01 20.75
C GLY A 161 -1.71 -2.97 21.89
N ILE A 162 -1.37 -1.71 21.58
CA ILE A 162 -1.43 -0.59 22.55
C ILE A 162 -2.85 0.00 22.68
N CYS A 163 -3.57 0.16 21.57
CA CYS A 163 -4.85 0.88 21.57
C CYS A 163 -5.96 0.14 22.35
N HIS A 164 -6.01 -1.18 22.20
CA HIS A 164 -7.02 -2.06 22.78
C HIS A 164 -6.45 -3.48 22.90
N GLY A 165 -5.29 -3.58 23.55
CA GLY A 165 -4.60 -4.85 23.77
C GLY A 165 -3.78 -4.85 25.05
N VAL A 166 -3.17 -6.00 25.35
CA VAL A 166 -2.46 -6.23 26.62
C VAL A 166 -1.29 -5.26 26.84
N ALA A 167 -0.61 -4.82 25.77
CA ALA A 167 0.44 -3.81 25.90
C ALA A 167 -0.12 -2.46 26.41
N GLY A 168 -1.30 -2.04 25.94
CA GLY A 168 -1.97 -0.83 26.43
C GLY A 168 -2.30 -0.91 27.92
N SER A 169 -2.83 -2.05 28.36
CA SER A 169 -3.09 -2.34 29.77
C SER A 169 -1.82 -2.28 30.62
N ALA A 170 -0.69 -2.79 30.12
CA ALA A 170 0.60 -2.74 30.82
C ALA A 170 1.03 -1.29 31.13
N TYR A 171 0.81 -0.36 30.21
CA TYR A 171 1.16 1.04 30.42
C TYR A 171 0.36 1.71 31.55
N VAL A 172 -0.87 1.27 31.84
CA VAL A 172 -1.64 1.76 33.00
C VAL A 172 -0.92 1.41 34.30
N PHE A 173 -0.36 0.21 34.41
CA PHE A 173 0.41 -0.19 35.59
C PHE A 173 1.74 0.56 35.68
N LEU A 174 2.42 0.79 34.56
CA LEU A 174 3.63 1.63 34.54
C LEU A 174 3.32 3.07 34.99
N LEU A 175 2.18 3.62 34.57
CA LEU A 175 1.69 4.93 35.01
C LEU A 175 1.47 4.94 36.54
N LEU A 176 0.73 3.96 37.07
CA LEU A 176 0.46 3.85 38.51
C LEU A 176 1.73 3.65 39.34
N TYR A 177 2.70 2.87 38.83
CA TYR A 177 4.00 2.73 39.47
C TYR A 177 4.74 4.07 39.56
N ARG A 178 4.76 4.85 38.47
CA ARG A 178 5.39 6.18 38.46
C ARG A 178 4.69 7.18 39.38
N LEU A 179 3.38 7.07 39.56
CA LEU A 179 2.62 7.95 40.45
C LEU A 179 2.76 7.58 41.93
N THR A 180 2.82 6.30 42.25
CA THR A 180 2.70 5.81 43.64
C THR A 180 3.99 5.23 44.23
N GLY A 181 4.95 4.83 43.38
CA GLY A 181 6.12 4.06 43.79
C GLY A 181 5.83 2.61 44.23
N ASN A 182 4.57 2.16 44.19
CA ASN A 182 4.18 0.84 44.71
C ASN A 182 4.58 -0.29 43.74
N SER A 183 5.44 -1.20 44.23
CA SER A 183 5.97 -2.33 43.45
C SER A 183 4.90 -3.33 42.96
N LYS A 184 3.71 -3.34 43.54
CA LYS A 184 2.55 -4.09 43.02
C LYS A 184 2.31 -3.80 41.54
N TYR A 185 2.45 -2.54 41.13
CA TYR A 185 2.16 -2.14 39.75
C TYR A 185 3.25 -2.54 38.77
N ILE A 186 4.53 -2.51 39.17
CA ILE A 186 5.60 -3.03 38.28
C ILE A 186 5.44 -4.54 38.07
N TYR A 187 5.05 -5.29 39.11
CA TYR A 187 4.72 -6.71 39.00
C TYR A 187 3.57 -6.95 38.00
N ARG A 188 2.48 -6.17 38.08
CA ARG A 188 1.36 -6.29 37.14
C ARG A 188 1.78 -5.99 35.70
N ALA A 189 2.62 -4.97 35.47
CA ALA A 189 3.17 -4.67 34.16
C ALA A 189 4.02 -5.83 33.60
N GLN A 190 4.82 -6.48 34.45
CA GLN A 190 5.60 -7.66 34.08
C GLN A 190 4.70 -8.85 33.68
N ARG A 191 3.60 -9.09 34.41
CA ARG A 191 2.62 -10.14 34.04
C ARG A 191 1.97 -9.87 32.68
N CYS A 192 1.64 -8.60 32.37
CA CYS A 192 1.17 -8.24 31.03
C CYS A 192 2.24 -8.50 29.95
N PHE A 193 3.52 -8.25 30.25
CA PHE A 193 4.61 -8.54 29.32
C PHE A 193 4.81 -10.03 29.08
N GLU A 194 4.69 -10.88 30.11
CA GLU A 194 4.71 -12.34 29.94
C GLU A 194 3.59 -12.81 29.01
N VAL A 195 2.36 -12.31 29.21
CA VAL A 195 1.22 -12.61 28.34
C VAL A 195 1.45 -12.11 26.92
N PHE A 196 2.05 -10.93 26.76
CA PHE A 196 2.46 -10.41 25.46
C PHE A 196 3.44 -11.39 24.77
N CYS A 197 4.46 -11.88 25.47
CA CYS A 197 5.39 -12.88 24.94
C CYS A 197 4.67 -14.19 24.56
N ILE A 198 3.71 -14.64 25.37
CA ILE A 198 2.88 -15.81 25.05
C ILE A 198 2.09 -15.59 23.75
N TYR A 199 1.48 -14.42 23.53
CA TYR A 199 0.80 -14.09 22.27
C TYR A 199 1.73 -14.17 21.04
N PHE A 200 3.01 -13.79 21.20
CA PHE A 200 3.99 -13.92 20.12
C PHE A 200 4.40 -15.37 19.86
N GLN A 201 4.45 -16.20 20.90
CA GLN A 201 4.79 -17.61 20.81
C GLN A 201 3.62 -18.48 20.34
N SER A 202 2.39 -18.13 20.73
CA SER A 202 1.17 -18.87 20.37
C SER A 202 0.73 -18.69 18.92
N SER A 203 1.34 -17.75 18.18
CA SER A 203 1.27 -17.70 16.71
C SER A 203 1.75 -19.00 16.03
N ASN A 204 2.32 -19.96 16.78
CA ASN A 204 2.76 -21.26 16.30
C ASN A 204 1.86 -22.45 16.68
N ASN A 205 0.74 -22.28 17.41
CA ASN A 205 -0.16 -23.39 17.78
C ASN A 205 -1.55 -23.28 17.11
N GLU A 206 -2.06 -24.44 16.70
CA GLU A 206 -3.25 -24.67 15.86
C GLU A 206 -4.53 -23.98 16.35
N GLU A 207 -5.22 -23.34 15.41
CA GLU A 207 -6.55 -22.77 15.63
C GLU A 207 -7.63 -23.84 15.47
N PRO A 208 -8.71 -23.83 16.29
CA PRO A 208 -9.78 -24.83 16.23
C PRO A 208 -10.60 -24.78 14.93
N TYR A 209 -10.47 -23.71 14.15
CA TYR A 209 -11.04 -23.58 12.81
C TYR A 209 -9.96 -23.11 11.84
N VAL A 210 -9.61 -23.99 10.92
CA VAL A 210 -8.59 -23.77 9.88
C VAL A 210 -9.29 -23.72 8.53
N SER A 211 -8.95 -22.72 7.73
CA SER A 211 -9.37 -22.67 6.33
C SER A 211 -8.41 -23.50 5.49
N ILE A 212 -8.92 -24.52 4.80
CA ILE A 212 -8.09 -25.34 3.91
C ILE A 212 -7.89 -24.55 2.61
N THR A 213 -6.65 -24.16 2.34
CA THR A 213 -6.25 -23.60 1.05
C THR A 213 -5.51 -24.65 0.25
N LYS A 214 -6.04 -25.00 -0.93
CA LYS A 214 -5.35 -25.91 -1.85
C LYS A 214 -4.41 -25.09 -2.74
N LYS A 215 -3.11 -25.39 -2.69
CA LYS A 215 -2.11 -24.81 -3.61
C LYS A 215 -1.31 -25.92 -4.27
N ARG A 216 -1.06 -25.78 -5.57
CA ARG A 216 -0.24 -26.72 -6.35
C ARG A 216 1.23 -26.44 -6.10
N GLN A 217 2.02 -27.47 -5.81
CA GLN A 217 3.47 -27.34 -5.86
C GLN A 217 3.98 -27.32 -7.31
N MET A 218 5.08 -26.60 -7.52
CA MET A 218 5.71 -26.51 -8.83
C MET A 218 6.20 -27.90 -9.27
N PRO A 219 5.86 -28.37 -10.48
CA PRO A 219 6.26 -29.70 -10.94
C PRO A 219 7.79 -29.79 -11.03
N LYS A 220 8.38 -30.63 -10.18
CA LYS A 220 9.81 -30.93 -10.25
C LYS A 220 10.09 -31.89 -11.42
N ASN A 221 9.20 -32.87 -11.66
CA ASN A 221 9.30 -33.92 -12.69
C ASN A 221 7.99 -34.18 -13.48
N GLY A 222 7.17 -33.15 -13.73
CA GLY A 222 5.92 -33.29 -14.51
C GLY A 222 4.68 -33.71 -13.72
N LEU A 223 4.84 -34.18 -12.48
CA LEU A 223 3.75 -34.36 -11.51
C LEU A 223 3.63 -33.10 -10.65
N SER A 224 2.45 -32.49 -10.62
CA SER A 224 2.09 -31.43 -9.67
C SER A 224 1.32 -32.06 -8.52
N GLU A 225 1.89 -32.03 -7.31
CA GLU A 225 1.17 -32.41 -6.09
C GLU A 225 0.34 -31.22 -5.60
N GLU A 226 -0.94 -31.46 -5.34
CA GLU A 226 -1.80 -30.52 -4.62
C GLU A 226 -1.49 -30.63 -3.14
N ILE A 227 -1.03 -29.53 -2.55
CA ILE A 227 -0.83 -29.44 -1.11
C ILE A 227 -2.00 -28.69 -0.52
N GLU A 228 -2.73 -29.39 0.34
CA GLU A 228 -3.72 -28.80 1.21
C GLU A 228 -2.96 -28.18 2.39
N LYS A 229 -2.96 -26.84 2.47
CA LYS A 229 -2.42 -26.13 3.63
C LYS A 229 -3.58 -25.59 4.44
N GLU A 230 -3.66 -26.05 5.68
CA GLU A 230 -4.50 -25.46 6.71
C GLU A 230 -3.95 -24.08 7.09
N VAL A 231 -4.77 -23.05 6.94
CA VAL A 231 -4.43 -21.66 7.30
C VAL A 231 -5.38 -21.21 8.39
N GLY A 232 -4.83 -20.91 9.57
CA GLY A 232 -5.59 -20.35 10.69
C GLY A 232 -6.22 -19.01 10.32
N GLN A 233 -7.36 -18.69 10.91
CA GLN A 233 -8.08 -17.44 10.71
C GLN A 233 -7.23 -16.20 11.07
N ALA A 234 -6.37 -16.27 12.10
CA ALA A 234 -5.46 -15.19 12.42
C ALA A 234 -4.33 -15.07 11.38
N GLU A 235 -3.80 -16.18 10.87
CA GLU A 235 -2.84 -16.18 9.75
C GLU A 235 -3.49 -15.56 8.50
N GLY A 236 -4.74 -15.94 8.19
CA GLY A 236 -5.53 -15.37 7.08
C GLY A 236 -5.77 -13.86 7.21
N LYS A 237 -6.14 -13.38 8.41
CA LYS A 237 -6.27 -11.94 8.70
C LYS A 237 -4.91 -11.23 8.56
N LEU A 238 -3.84 -11.81 9.08
CA LEU A 238 -2.49 -11.24 8.99
C LEU A 238 -2.00 -11.17 7.53
N ILE A 239 -2.27 -12.20 6.72
CA ILE A 239 -1.99 -12.22 5.28
C ILE A 239 -2.76 -11.10 4.59
N THR A 240 -4.05 -10.92 4.91
CA THR A 240 -4.89 -9.87 4.35
C THR A 240 -4.36 -8.48 4.70
N HIS A 241 -4.00 -8.23 5.97
CA HIS A 241 -3.38 -6.97 6.41
C HIS A 241 -2.02 -6.72 5.76
N ARG A 242 -1.15 -7.74 5.68
CA ARG A 242 0.16 -7.63 4.99
C ARG A 242 -0.02 -7.35 3.50
N SER A 243 -1.05 -7.92 2.88
CA SER A 243 -1.42 -7.68 1.49
C SER A 243 -1.91 -6.24 1.28
N ALA A 244 -2.77 -5.74 2.18
CA ALA A 244 -3.24 -4.36 2.18
C ALA A 244 -2.09 -3.35 2.38
N PHE A 245 -1.21 -3.60 3.36
CA PHE A 245 -0.01 -2.79 3.58
C PHE A 245 0.91 -2.78 2.35
N SER A 246 1.07 -3.93 1.69
CA SER A 246 1.84 -4.03 0.44
C SER A 246 1.26 -3.18 -0.68
N ARG A 247 -0.07 -3.07 -0.79
CA ARG A 247 -0.72 -2.20 -1.79
C ARG A 247 -0.54 -0.73 -1.41
N ALA A 248 -0.73 -0.38 -0.14
CA ALA A 248 -0.52 0.98 0.35
C ALA A 248 0.92 1.48 0.11
N SER A 249 1.93 0.64 0.30
CA SER A 249 3.33 1.01 0.04
C SER A 249 3.61 1.34 -1.44
N VAL A 250 2.90 0.68 -2.38
CA VAL A 250 3.00 0.99 -3.81
C VAL A 250 2.39 2.36 -4.10
N ILE A 251 1.22 2.64 -3.52
CA ILE A 251 0.54 3.94 -3.68
C ILE A 251 1.42 5.08 -3.15
N GLN A 252 1.95 4.95 -1.94
CA GLN A 252 2.85 5.94 -1.34
C GLN A 252 4.11 6.18 -2.19
N ALA A 253 4.71 5.11 -2.71
CA ALA A 253 5.92 5.18 -3.53
C ALA A 253 5.72 6.03 -4.80
N PHE A 254 4.66 5.78 -5.57
CA PHE A 254 4.46 6.44 -6.86
C PHE A 254 3.67 7.75 -6.80
N LEU A 255 2.73 7.91 -5.87
CA LEU A 255 1.97 9.15 -5.72
C LEU A 255 2.62 10.15 -4.75
N GLY A 256 3.50 9.69 -3.87
CA GLY A 256 4.25 10.54 -2.92
C GLY A 256 5.72 10.69 -3.30
N SER A 257 6.48 9.59 -3.23
CA SER A 257 7.95 9.64 -3.33
C SER A 257 8.45 10.00 -4.73
N ALA A 258 7.79 9.57 -5.81
CA ALA A 258 8.22 9.86 -7.19
C ALA A 258 8.08 11.34 -7.59
N PRO A 259 6.94 12.02 -7.34
CA PRO A 259 6.84 13.48 -7.52
C PRO A 259 7.85 14.24 -6.66
N GLN A 260 8.02 13.83 -5.39
CA GLN A 260 8.97 14.47 -4.47
C GLN A 260 10.41 14.38 -4.99
N LEU A 261 10.85 13.19 -5.42
CA LEU A 261 12.18 12.99 -5.99
C LEU A 261 12.37 13.83 -7.26
N THR A 262 11.38 13.85 -8.14
CA THR A 262 11.42 14.60 -9.41
C THR A 262 11.56 16.09 -9.14
N LEU A 263 10.78 16.64 -8.20
CA LEU A 263 10.82 18.06 -7.84
C LEU A 263 12.12 18.44 -7.14
N GLN A 264 12.59 17.63 -6.19
CA GLN A 264 13.85 17.89 -5.48
C GLN A 264 15.05 17.85 -6.42
N LEU A 265 15.08 16.90 -7.35
CA LEU A 265 16.13 16.82 -8.37
C LEU A 265 16.07 18.05 -9.29
N TYR A 266 14.88 18.46 -9.73
CA TYR A 266 14.70 19.65 -10.55
C TYR A 266 15.22 20.92 -9.88
N ILE A 267 14.82 21.16 -8.62
CA ILE A 267 15.29 22.31 -7.84
C ILE A 267 16.81 22.29 -7.72
N SER A 268 17.40 21.11 -7.46
CA SER A 268 18.86 20.96 -7.33
C SER A 268 19.60 21.32 -8.62
N ILE A 269 19.05 20.94 -9.78
CA ILE A 269 19.63 21.30 -11.08
C ILE A 269 19.54 22.81 -11.33
N ILE A 270 18.40 23.44 -11.00
CA ILE A 270 18.19 24.88 -11.21
C ILE A 270 19.03 25.73 -10.26
N GLN A 271 19.18 25.30 -9.00
CA GLN A 271 19.96 26.03 -7.99
C GLN A 271 21.48 25.78 -8.10
N GLN A 272 21.90 24.80 -8.91
CA GLN A 272 23.30 24.36 -9.05
C GLN A 272 23.99 24.00 -7.72
N ASP A 273 23.20 23.68 -6.69
CA ASP A 273 23.70 23.33 -5.36
C ASP A 273 22.94 22.12 -4.79
N VAL A 274 23.71 21.19 -4.23
CA VAL A 274 23.20 19.96 -3.63
C VAL A 274 23.70 19.87 -2.20
N THR A 275 22.87 20.33 -1.26
CA THR A 275 23.16 20.13 0.16
C THR A 275 23.10 18.65 0.53
N VAL A 276 23.90 18.24 1.52
CA VAL A 276 23.95 16.86 2.01
C VAL A 276 22.56 16.34 2.41
N GLY A 277 21.76 17.19 3.07
CA GLY A 277 20.38 16.86 3.47
C GLY A 277 19.46 16.59 2.28
N ARG A 278 19.57 17.36 1.19
CA ARG A 278 18.78 17.13 -0.03
C ARG A 278 19.20 15.85 -0.73
N SER A 279 20.50 15.59 -0.85
CA SER A 279 21.02 14.34 -1.43
C SER A 279 20.51 13.11 -0.66
N LEU A 280 20.49 13.18 0.67
CA LEU A 280 19.95 12.11 1.51
C LEU A 280 18.45 11.89 1.28
N LEU A 281 17.65 12.96 1.27
CA LEU A 281 16.20 12.87 1.04
C LEU A 281 15.85 12.33 -0.35
N MET A 282 16.60 12.74 -1.37
CA MET A 282 16.45 12.22 -2.73
C MET A 282 16.80 10.73 -2.80
N THR A 283 17.88 10.32 -2.15
CA THR A 283 18.27 8.89 -2.08
C THR A 283 17.20 8.05 -1.37
N ILE A 284 16.68 8.53 -0.24
CA ILE A 284 15.59 7.86 0.48
C ILE A 284 14.33 7.77 -0.39
N SER A 285 14.00 8.84 -1.11
CA SER A 285 12.85 8.88 -2.02
C SER A 285 13.02 7.86 -3.16
N LEU A 286 14.20 7.79 -3.78
CA LEU A 286 14.51 6.79 -4.80
C LEU A 286 14.38 5.36 -4.26
N LEU A 287 14.98 5.08 -3.10
CA LEU A 287 14.87 3.77 -2.44
C LEU A 287 13.42 3.40 -2.11
N SER A 288 12.61 4.38 -1.70
CA SER A 288 11.18 4.20 -1.45
C SER A 288 10.42 3.81 -2.73
N ILE A 289 10.69 4.48 -3.86
CA ILE A 289 10.05 4.17 -5.15
C ILE A 289 10.46 2.77 -5.64
N VAL A 290 11.76 2.47 -5.59
CA VAL A 290 12.30 1.15 -5.98
C VAL A 290 11.72 0.04 -5.11
N TYR A 291 11.62 0.26 -3.80
CA TYR A 291 10.99 -0.70 -2.89
C TYR A 291 9.50 -0.92 -3.24
N GLY A 292 8.75 0.15 -3.52
CA GLY A 292 7.37 0.06 -4.00
C GLY A 292 7.25 -0.74 -5.29
N ALA A 293 8.09 -0.45 -6.29
CA ALA A 293 8.13 -1.16 -7.57
C ALA A 293 8.50 -2.66 -7.39
N LEU A 294 9.47 -2.97 -6.52
CA LEU A 294 9.86 -4.33 -6.16
C LEU A 294 8.67 -5.08 -5.54
N ARG A 295 7.99 -4.48 -4.55
CA ARG A 295 6.81 -5.07 -3.90
C ARG A 295 5.67 -5.28 -4.90
N CYS A 296 5.44 -4.33 -5.81
CA CYS A 296 4.48 -4.46 -6.90
C CYS A 296 4.82 -5.66 -7.81
N ASN A 297 6.09 -5.80 -8.21
CA ASN A 297 6.58 -6.94 -8.99
C ASN A 297 6.31 -8.29 -8.31
N ILE A 298 6.66 -8.41 -7.03
CA ILE A 298 6.46 -9.66 -6.27
C ILE A 298 4.98 -9.95 -6.07
N LEU A 299 4.18 -8.93 -5.77
CA LEU A 299 2.73 -9.07 -5.62
C LEU A 299 2.08 -9.52 -6.93
N ALA A 300 2.48 -8.94 -8.07
CA ALA A 300 2.00 -9.32 -9.38
C ALA A 300 2.30 -10.80 -9.70
N ILE A 301 3.51 -11.28 -9.39
CA ILE A 301 3.86 -12.70 -9.57
C ILE A 301 2.97 -13.59 -8.68
N LYS A 302 2.76 -13.21 -7.41
CA LYS A 302 1.93 -13.98 -6.49
C LYS A 302 0.46 -14.03 -6.92
N ILE A 303 -0.09 -12.93 -7.41
CA ILE A 303 -1.47 -12.89 -7.93
C ILE A 303 -1.59 -13.70 -9.23
N LYS A 304 -0.61 -13.55 -10.12
CA LYS A 304 -0.61 -14.23 -11.42
C LYS A 304 -0.55 -15.75 -11.29
N TYR A 305 0.20 -16.23 -10.30
CA TYR A 305 0.39 -17.66 -10.01
C TYR A 305 -0.19 -18.04 -8.65
N ASP A 306 -1.37 -17.53 -8.30
CA ASP A 306 -1.97 -17.77 -6.97
C ASP A 306 -2.29 -19.26 -6.72
N GLU A 307 -2.56 -20.02 -7.78
CA GLU A 307 -2.74 -21.48 -7.74
C GLU A 307 -1.48 -22.22 -7.29
N TYR A 308 -0.29 -21.59 -7.39
CA TYR A 308 0.98 -22.22 -7.07
C TYR A 308 1.62 -21.65 -5.79
N GLU A 309 2.37 -22.49 -5.07
CA GLU A 309 3.20 -22.03 -3.96
C GLU A 309 4.46 -21.31 -4.49
N VAL A 310 4.41 -19.98 -4.63
CA VAL A 310 5.51 -19.17 -5.16
C VAL A 310 6.54 -18.82 -4.07
N LYS A 311 7.70 -19.50 -4.08
CA LYS A 311 8.87 -19.16 -3.26
C LYS A 311 9.89 -18.35 -4.07
N VAL A 312 10.13 -17.11 -3.65
CA VAL A 312 11.07 -16.19 -4.33
C VAL A 312 12.43 -16.25 -3.64
N LYS A 313 13.49 -16.57 -4.39
CA LYS A 313 14.87 -16.65 -3.88
C LYS A 313 15.43 -15.25 -3.53
N PRO A 314 16.32 -15.11 -2.53
CA PRO A 314 16.93 -13.82 -2.18
C PRO A 314 17.60 -13.10 -3.36
N LEU A 315 18.31 -13.85 -4.21
CA LEU A 315 18.98 -13.30 -5.39
C LEU A 315 18.01 -12.71 -6.42
N ALA A 316 16.78 -13.22 -6.49
CA ALA A 316 15.73 -12.67 -7.34
C ALA A 316 15.30 -11.26 -6.87
N TYR A 317 15.25 -11.02 -5.56
CA TYR A 317 14.96 -9.69 -5.01
C TYR A 317 16.05 -8.68 -5.37
N VAL A 318 17.33 -9.08 -5.28
CA VAL A 318 18.47 -8.23 -5.66
C VAL A 318 18.41 -7.89 -7.15
N CYS A 319 18.11 -8.88 -8.00
CA CYS A 319 18.01 -8.67 -9.44
C CYS A 319 16.86 -7.72 -9.81
N ILE A 320 15.67 -7.89 -9.22
CA ILE A 320 14.54 -6.97 -9.43
C ILE A 320 14.88 -5.58 -8.89
N PHE A 321 15.53 -5.48 -7.74
CA PHE A 321 15.93 -4.21 -7.15
C PHE A 321 16.84 -3.42 -8.10
N LEU A 322 17.87 -4.07 -8.67
CA LEU A 322 18.77 -3.45 -9.63
C LEU A 322 18.05 -3.06 -10.92
N TRP A 323 17.23 -3.95 -11.48
CA TRP A 323 16.38 -3.65 -12.64
C TRP A 323 15.55 -2.38 -12.41
N ARG A 324 14.78 -2.34 -11.31
CA ARG A 324 13.90 -1.20 -11.00
C ARG A 324 14.66 0.08 -10.67
N SER A 325 15.81 -0.03 -10.00
CA SER A 325 16.66 1.12 -9.69
C SER A 325 17.12 1.84 -10.94
N PHE A 326 17.70 1.11 -11.90
CA PHE A 326 18.20 1.71 -13.14
C PHE A 326 17.08 2.22 -14.04
N GLU A 327 15.95 1.49 -14.13
CA GLU A 327 14.79 1.90 -14.92
C GLU A 327 14.23 3.25 -14.43
N ILE A 328 13.94 3.35 -13.13
CA ILE A 328 13.29 4.52 -12.52
C ILE A 328 14.27 5.70 -12.44
N ALA A 329 15.50 5.46 -11.98
CA ALA A 329 16.48 6.55 -11.83
C ALA A 329 16.76 7.21 -13.17
N THR A 330 16.96 6.43 -14.23
CA THR A 330 17.18 6.98 -15.58
C THR A 330 15.98 7.79 -16.04
N ARG A 331 14.76 7.28 -15.87
CA ARG A 331 13.53 7.98 -16.30
C ARG A 331 13.35 9.31 -15.58
N VAL A 332 13.55 9.35 -14.26
CA VAL A 332 13.42 10.58 -13.47
C VAL A 332 14.47 11.61 -13.90
N VAL A 333 15.73 11.19 -14.07
CA VAL A 333 16.81 12.10 -14.50
C VAL A 333 16.54 12.67 -15.89
N VAL A 334 16.13 11.83 -16.86
CA VAL A 334 15.81 12.28 -18.23
C VAL A 334 14.68 13.30 -18.24
N LEU A 335 13.59 13.05 -17.51
CA LEU A 335 12.46 13.98 -17.43
C LEU A 335 12.87 15.31 -16.80
N VAL A 336 13.67 15.28 -15.74
CA VAL A 336 14.12 16.50 -15.04
C VAL A 336 15.09 17.31 -15.90
N LEU A 337 16.04 16.65 -16.57
CA LEU A 337 16.95 17.30 -17.53
C LEU A 337 16.15 17.96 -18.64
N PHE A 338 15.22 17.26 -19.28
CA PHE A 338 14.37 17.84 -20.31
C PHE A 338 13.58 19.07 -19.80
N THR A 339 13.02 18.98 -18.58
CA THR A 339 12.23 20.05 -17.97
C THR A 339 13.04 21.30 -17.66
N SER A 340 14.35 21.19 -17.39
CA SER A 340 15.18 22.34 -17.06
C SER A 340 15.31 23.33 -18.22
N ILE A 341 15.21 22.83 -19.46
CA ILE A 341 15.31 23.64 -20.68
C ILE A 341 13.91 23.97 -21.23
N LEU A 342 13.06 22.95 -21.42
CA LEU A 342 11.78 23.08 -22.13
C LEU A 342 10.57 22.92 -21.18
N LYS A 343 10.41 23.90 -20.28
CA LYS A 343 9.41 23.88 -19.19
C LYS A 343 7.96 23.70 -19.64
N THR A 344 7.55 24.31 -20.76
CA THR A 344 6.15 24.20 -21.23
C THR A 344 5.90 22.88 -21.96
N TRP A 345 6.91 22.39 -22.71
CA TRP A 345 6.77 21.18 -23.51
C TRP A 345 6.72 19.90 -22.67
N VAL A 346 7.30 19.90 -21.46
CA VAL A 346 7.20 18.71 -20.59
C VAL A 346 5.75 18.41 -20.22
N VAL A 347 4.90 19.43 -20.07
CA VAL A 347 3.48 19.23 -19.76
C VAL A 347 2.80 18.45 -20.89
N VAL A 348 3.08 18.79 -22.15
CA VAL A 348 2.54 18.07 -23.32
C VAL A 348 2.98 16.61 -23.30
N ILE A 349 4.26 16.35 -23.05
CA ILE A 349 4.81 14.99 -23.02
C ILE A 349 4.21 14.17 -21.87
N ILE A 350 4.06 14.76 -20.69
CA ILE A 350 3.41 14.13 -19.54
C ILE A 350 1.95 13.80 -19.87
N LEU A 351 1.21 14.74 -20.47
CA LEU A 351 -0.20 14.54 -20.83
C LEU A 351 -0.37 13.45 -21.89
N ILE A 352 0.44 13.46 -22.95
CA ILE A 352 0.40 12.41 -23.99
C ILE A 352 0.65 11.04 -23.35
N ASN A 353 1.66 10.92 -22.51
CA ASN A 353 1.94 9.68 -21.79
C ASN A 353 0.77 9.28 -20.88
N PHE A 354 0.27 10.21 -20.08
CA PHE A 354 -0.82 9.99 -19.14
C PHE A 354 -2.06 9.46 -19.87
N PHE A 355 -2.54 10.16 -20.91
CA PHE A 355 -3.71 9.73 -21.65
C PHE A 355 -3.49 8.42 -22.40
N SER A 356 -2.28 8.17 -22.94
CA SER A 356 -1.98 6.90 -23.61
C SER A 356 -2.12 5.70 -22.67
N PHE A 357 -1.53 5.76 -21.47
CA PHE A 357 -1.61 4.67 -20.49
C PHE A 357 -2.97 4.60 -19.78
N PHE A 358 -3.63 5.75 -19.57
CA PHE A 358 -4.94 5.80 -18.94
C PHE A 358 -5.99 5.20 -19.86
N LEU A 359 -6.03 5.60 -21.14
CA LEU A 359 -7.06 5.15 -22.08
C LEU A 359 -6.84 3.73 -22.58
N TYR A 360 -5.61 3.23 -22.62
CA TYR A 360 -5.30 1.91 -23.19
C TYR A 360 -6.12 0.75 -22.58
N PRO A 361 -6.22 0.56 -21.25
CA PRO A 361 -7.08 -0.48 -20.67
C PRO A 361 -8.58 -0.30 -20.96
N TRP A 362 -9.06 0.95 -21.06
CA TRP A 362 -10.45 1.25 -21.39
C TRP A 362 -10.76 0.93 -22.84
N ILE A 363 -9.86 1.26 -23.78
CA ILE A 363 -10.01 0.91 -25.19
C ILE A 363 -10.10 -0.60 -25.37
N LEU A 364 -9.24 -1.36 -24.68
CA LEU A 364 -9.28 -2.82 -24.70
C LEU A 364 -10.61 -3.38 -24.16
N PHE A 365 -11.12 -2.79 -23.08
CA PHE A 365 -12.42 -3.15 -22.51
C PHE A 365 -13.59 -2.85 -23.45
N TRP A 366 -13.59 -1.69 -24.11
CA TRP A 366 -14.66 -1.31 -25.02
C TRP A 366 -14.64 -2.18 -26.28
N TYR A 367 -13.45 -2.55 -26.76
CA TYR A 367 -13.28 -3.46 -27.88
C TYR A 367 -13.71 -4.90 -27.56
N SER A 368 -13.59 -5.34 -26.31
CA SER A 368 -13.97 -6.70 -25.91
C SER A 368 -15.48 -6.91 -25.80
N GLY A 369 -16.28 -5.83 -25.80
CA GLY A 369 -17.75 -5.90 -25.71
C GLY A 369 -18.27 -6.60 -24.45
N SER A 370 -17.43 -6.71 -23.42
CA SER A 370 -17.70 -7.50 -22.22
C SER A 370 -18.59 -6.73 -21.23
N PRO A 371 -19.45 -7.41 -20.45
CA PRO A 371 -20.23 -6.75 -19.40
C PRO A 371 -19.32 -6.17 -18.31
N PHE A 372 -19.84 -5.19 -17.58
CA PHE A 372 -19.10 -4.55 -16.50
C PHE A 372 -18.83 -5.55 -15.35
N PRO A 373 -17.69 -5.46 -14.63
CA PRO A 373 -17.30 -6.49 -13.67
C PRO A 373 -18.27 -6.62 -12.48
N GLU A 374 -18.99 -7.74 -12.39
CA GLU A 374 -20.01 -7.99 -11.35
C GLU A 374 -19.42 -8.26 -9.94
N ASN A 375 -18.18 -8.72 -9.82
CA ASN A 375 -17.58 -9.08 -8.52
C ASN A 375 -17.39 -7.89 -7.56
N ILE A 376 -17.31 -6.66 -8.09
CA ILE A 376 -17.22 -5.45 -7.27
C ILE A 376 -18.62 -4.96 -6.85
N GLU A 377 -19.64 -5.29 -7.63
CA GLU A 377 -21.02 -4.82 -7.42
C GLU A 377 -21.67 -5.40 -6.15
N LYS A 378 -21.22 -6.56 -5.67
CA LYS A 378 -21.75 -7.16 -4.42
C LYS A 378 -21.48 -6.31 -3.17
N ALA A 379 -20.55 -5.35 -3.23
CA ALA A 379 -20.21 -4.46 -2.11
C ALA A 379 -20.41 -2.96 -2.42
N LEU A 380 -20.56 -2.57 -3.70
CA LEU A 380 -20.55 -1.18 -4.15
C LEU A 380 -21.60 -0.94 -5.27
N SER A 381 -22.20 0.26 -5.29
CA SER A 381 -23.06 0.67 -6.40
C SER A 381 -22.30 0.73 -7.74
N ARG A 382 -22.99 0.69 -8.88
CA ARG A 382 -22.38 0.84 -10.22
C ARG A 382 -21.46 2.07 -10.33
N VAL A 383 -21.85 3.16 -9.66
CA VAL A 383 -21.05 4.38 -9.56
C VAL A 383 -19.79 4.14 -8.73
N GLY A 384 -19.91 3.45 -7.59
CA GLY A 384 -18.78 3.05 -6.75
C GLY A 384 -17.75 2.18 -7.48
N THR A 385 -18.20 1.18 -8.24
CA THR A 385 -17.31 0.33 -9.04
C THR A 385 -16.59 1.14 -10.12
N THR A 386 -17.29 2.05 -10.81
CA THR A 386 -16.67 2.95 -11.80
C THR A 386 -15.60 3.83 -11.18
N ILE A 387 -15.86 4.38 -9.99
CA ILE A 387 -14.89 5.18 -9.24
C ILE A 387 -13.65 4.35 -8.88
N VAL A 388 -13.84 3.12 -8.38
CA VAL A 388 -12.72 2.21 -8.04
C VAL A 388 -11.87 1.87 -9.27
N LEU A 389 -12.50 1.56 -10.40
CA LEU A 389 -11.78 1.29 -11.66
C LEU A 389 -11.02 2.53 -12.14
N CYS A 390 -11.61 3.72 -12.04
CA CYS A 390 -10.93 4.96 -12.38
C CYS A 390 -9.69 5.17 -11.50
N PHE A 391 -9.80 5.01 -10.18
CA PHE A 391 -8.64 5.10 -9.29
C PHE A 391 -7.57 4.05 -9.58
N LEU A 392 -7.96 2.83 -9.91
CA LEU A 392 -7.04 1.76 -10.26
C LEU A 392 -6.30 2.07 -11.58
N THR A 393 -7.00 2.58 -12.59
CA THR A 393 -6.40 3.02 -13.86
C THR A 393 -5.50 4.24 -13.68
N LEU A 394 -5.84 5.16 -12.77
CA LEU A 394 -4.99 6.30 -12.41
C LEU A 394 -3.68 5.83 -11.77
N LEU A 395 -3.75 4.88 -10.83
CA LEU A 395 -2.55 4.29 -10.23
C LEU A 395 -1.71 3.53 -11.27
N TYR A 396 -2.35 2.73 -12.13
CA TYR A 396 -1.67 2.04 -13.24
C TYR A 396 -0.95 3.03 -14.16
N THR A 397 -1.58 4.16 -14.49
CA THR A 397 -1.00 5.23 -15.30
C THR A 397 0.19 5.87 -14.58
N GLY A 398 0.05 6.18 -13.29
CA GLY A 398 1.12 6.76 -12.47
C GLY A 398 2.34 5.85 -12.40
N ILE A 399 2.16 4.53 -12.28
CA ILE A 399 3.27 3.57 -12.29
C ILE A 399 3.94 3.54 -13.67
N ASN A 400 3.16 3.34 -14.74
CA ASN A 400 3.68 3.23 -16.11
C ASN A 400 4.32 4.51 -16.64
N MET A 401 4.08 5.66 -16.01
CA MET A 401 4.78 6.91 -16.29
C MET A 401 6.29 6.83 -15.96
N PHE A 402 6.63 6.09 -14.90
CA PHE A 402 8.00 5.95 -14.38
C PHE A 402 8.64 4.60 -14.70
N CYS A 403 7.88 3.51 -14.66
CA CYS A 403 8.39 2.15 -14.90
C CYS A 403 7.29 1.18 -15.34
N TRP A 404 7.65 0.09 -16.01
CA TRP A 404 6.69 -0.93 -16.43
C TRP A 404 5.89 -1.50 -15.26
N SER A 405 4.56 -1.37 -15.29
CA SER A 405 3.71 -2.00 -14.27
C SER A 405 3.74 -3.53 -14.41
N ALA A 406 4.11 -4.20 -13.32
CA ALA A 406 4.06 -5.66 -13.27
C ALA A 406 2.62 -6.20 -13.33
N VAL A 407 1.69 -5.42 -12.79
CA VAL A 407 0.25 -5.68 -12.80
C VAL A 407 -0.32 -5.07 -14.08
N GLN A 408 -0.62 -5.92 -15.05
CA GLN A 408 -1.27 -5.49 -16.29
C GLN A 408 -2.78 -5.53 -16.10
N LEU A 409 -3.41 -4.36 -16.19
CA LEU A 409 -4.85 -4.20 -15.99
C LEU A 409 -5.61 -4.77 -17.18
N LYS A 410 -6.60 -5.61 -16.89
CA LYS A 410 -7.50 -6.20 -17.88
C LYS A 410 -8.92 -6.12 -17.33
N ILE A 411 -9.66 -5.07 -17.69
CA ILE A 411 -10.93 -4.71 -17.04
C ILE A 411 -12.04 -5.74 -17.34
N ASP A 412 -11.97 -6.45 -18.46
CA ASP A 412 -12.89 -7.53 -18.83
C ASP A 412 -12.69 -8.82 -18.02
N SER A 413 -11.60 -8.96 -17.25
CA SER A 413 -11.38 -10.15 -16.43
C SER A 413 -11.94 -9.98 -15.00
N PRO A 414 -12.47 -11.06 -14.38
CA PRO A 414 -13.04 -11.00 -13.03
C PRO A 414 -12.01 -10.63 -11.95
N ASP A 415 -10.72 -10.89 -12.21
CA ASP A 415 -9.60 -10.55 -11.32
C ASP A 415 -8.98 -9.18 -11.63
N LEU A 416 -9.50 -8.45 -12.64
CA LEU A 416 -8.99 -7.19 -13.18
C LEU A 416 -7.52 -7.21 -13.67
N ILE A 417 -6.86 -8.36 -13.59
CA ILE A 417 -5.44 -8.54 -13.83
C ILE A 417 -5.26 -9.58 -14.93
N SER A 418 -4.38 -9.29 -15.89
CA SER A 418 -4.04 -10.23 -16.94
C SER A 418 -3.19 -11.38 -16.39
N LYS A 419 -3.71 -12.61 -16.46
CA LYS A 419 -2.99 -13.85 -16.12
C LYS A 419 -2.05 -14.33 -17.23
N SER A 420 -2.17 -13.83 -18.47
CA SER A 420 -1.27 -14.22 -19.57
C SER A 420 0.02 -13.39 -19.54
N HIS A 421 1.16 -13.97 -19.94
CA HIS A 421 2.41 -13.23 -20.08
C HIS A 421 2.61 -12.86 -21.54
N ASN A 422 2.46 -11.56 -21.87
CA ASN A 422 2.59 -11.08 -23.23
C ASN A 422 3.96 -10.41 -23.44
N TRP A 423 4.93 -11.17 -23.93
CA TRP A 423 6.28 -10.70 -24.22
C TRP A 423 6.30 -9.55 -25.23
N TYR A 424 5.33 -9.49 -26.14
CA TYR A 424 5.24 -8.44 -27.15
C TYR A 424 4.91 -7.07 -26.51
N GLN A 425 3.94 -7.02 -25.60
CA GLN A 425 3.60 -5.78 -24.89
C GLN A 425 4.78 -5.26 -24.05
N LEU A 426 5.49 -6.17 -23.39
CA LEU A 426 6.71 -5.86 -22.64
C LEU A 426 7.77 -5.25 -23.58
N LEU A 427 8.05 -5.90 -24.71
CA LEU A 427 9.03 -5.43 -25.69
C LEU A 427 8.67 -4.04 -26.24
N VAL A 428 7.42 -3.86 -26.68
CA VAL A 428 6.92 -2.59 -27.24
C VAL A 428 7.09 -1.46 -26.22
N TYR A 429 6.74 -1.70 -24.95
CA TYR A 429 6.90 -0.70 -23.89
C TYR A 429 8.36 -0.29 -23.71
N TYR A 430 9.29 -1.25 -23.53
CA TYR A 430 10.69 -0.93 -23.30
C TYR A 430 11.35 -0.25 -24.52
N MET A 431 10.97 -0.64 -25.74
CA MET A 431 11.45 0.01 -26.96
C MET A 431 10.91 1.43 -27.09
N MET A 432 9.60 1.63 -26.90
CA MET A 432 8.99 2.96 -26.94
C MET A 432 9.61 3.89 -25.88
N ARG A 433 9.83 3.38 -24.66
CA ARG A 433 10.47 4.13 -23.58
C ARG A 433 11.93 4.46 -23.85
N PHE A 434 12.68 3.54 -24.45
CA PHE A 434 14.05 3.82 -24.88
C PHE A 434 14.10 4.93 -25.92
N ILE A 435 13.25 4.84 -26.96
CA ILE A 435 13.15 5.85 -28.02
C ILE A 435 12.76 7.20 -27.45
N GLU A 436 11.73 7.26 -26.60
CA GLU A 436 11.30 8.50 -25.95
C GLU A 436 12.43 9.10 -25.10
N ASN A 437 13.08 8.31 -24.25
CA ASN A 437 14.19 8.82 -23.43
C ASN A 437 15.35 9.34 -24.29
N ALA A 438 15.65 8.67 -25.41
CA ALA A 438 16.67 9.13 -26.37
C ALA A 438 16.28 10.45 -27.04
N ILE A 439 15.01 10.61 -27.46
CA ILE A 439 14.50 11.86 -28.04
C ILE A 439 14.55 13.00 -27.01
N LEU A 440 14.12 12.75 -25.77
CA LEU A 440 14.15 13.75 -24.70
C LEU A 440 15.58 14.20 -24.40
N LEU A 441 16.53 13.27 -24.34
CA LEU A 441 17.95 13.57 -24.16
C LEU A 441 18.55 14.30 -25.35
N LEU A 442 18.16 13.94 -26.57
CA LEU A 442 18.60 14.63 -27.79
C LEU A 442 18.11 16.08 -27.81
N LEU A 443 16.83 16.31 -27.53
CA LEU A 443 16.26 17.65 -27.42
C LEU A 443 16.95 18.45 -26.30
N TRP A 444 17.18 17.83 -25.15
CA TRP A 444 17.96 18.45 -24.08
C TRP A 444 19.37 18.84 -24.53
N TYR A 445 20.06 17.95 -25.24
CA TYR A 445 21.41 18.18 -25.74
C TYR A 445 21.49 19.32 -26.77
N LEU A 446 20.50 19.42 -27.66
CA LEU A 446 20.45 20.45 -28.71
C LEU A 446 20.13 21.84 -28.16
N PHE A 447 19.26 21.93 -27.15
CA PHE A 447 18.80 23.20 -26.58
C PHE A 447 19.47 23.58 -25.25
N LYS A 448 20.55 22.88 -24.86
CA LYS A 448 21.25 23.13 -23.58
C LYS A 448 21.81 24.56 -23.53
N THR A 449 21.64 25.19 -22.37
CA THR A 449 22.18 26.52 -22.06
C THR A 449 23.56 26.43 -21.39
N ASP A 450 24.25 27.56 -21.24
CA ASP A 450 25.60 27.66 -20.68
C ASP A 450 25.76 27.09 -19.25
N ILE A 451 24.64 26.90 -18.54
CA ILE A 451 24.55 26.25 -17.22
C ILE A 451 25.19 24.85 -17.21
N TYR A 452 25.21 24.17 -18.36
CA TYR A 452 25.77 22.82 -18.51
C TYR A 452 27.20 22.77 -19.05
N MET A 453 27.90 23.91 -19.15
CA MET A 453 29.26 23.99 -19.71
C MET A 453 30.31 23.22 -18.89
N TYR A 454 30.06 22.98 -17.60
CA TYR A 454 30.95 22.23 -16.70
C TYR A 454 30.69 20.72 -16.68
N VAL A 455 29.62 20.25 -17.34
CA VAL A 455 29.29 18.82 -17.43
C VAL A 455 29.61 18.34 -18.84
N CYS A 456 30.31 17.20 -18.94
CA CYS A 456 30.50 16.53 -20.23
C CYS A 456 29.14 15.97 -20.71
N ALA A 457 28.34 16.82 -21.35
CA ALA A 457 26.97 16.49 -21.77
C ALA A 457 26.87 15.24 -22.66
N PRO A 458 27.79 14.99 -23.63
CA PRO A 458 27.77 13.75 -24.40
C PRO A 458 27.98 12.50 -23.53
N LEU A 459 28.87 12.57 -22.54
CA LEU A 459 29.13 11.48 -21.60
C LEU A 459 27.92 11.20 -20.71
N LEU A 460 27.24 12.26 -20.24
CA LEU A 460 26.02 12.12 -19.44
C LEU A 460 24.89 11.45 -20.24
N VAL A 461 24.67 11.87 -21.49
CA VAL A 461 23.68 11.24 -22.39
C VAL A 461 24.00 9.76 -22.58
N LEU A 462 25.27 9.44 -22.88
CA LEU A 462 25.72 8.06 -23.05
C LEU A 462 25.52 7.24 -21.77
N GLN A 463 25.86 7.78 -20.61
CA GLN A 463 25.72 7.10 -19.32
C GLN A 463 24.24 6.79 -19.01
N LEU A 464 23.32 7.71 -19.30
CA LEU A 464 21.89 7.49 -19.09
C LEU A 464 21.31 6.43 -20.04
N LEU A 465 21.73 6.41 -21.31
CA LEU A 465 21.33 5.36 -22.26
C LEU A 465 21.87 4.00 -21.83
N ILE A 466 23.15 3.91 -21.43
CA ILE A 466 23.75 2.67 -20.92
C ILE A 466 23.05 2.20 -19.63
N ALA A 467 22.71 3.11 -18.73
CA ALA A 467 21.98 2.79 -17.51
C ALA A 467 20.61 2.17 -17.81
N TYR A 468 19.86 2.70 -18.78
CA TYR A 468 18.60 2.09 -19.21
C TYR A 468 18.79 0.71 -19.85
N CYS A 469 19.80 0.55 -20.71
CA CYS A 469 20.16 -0.76 -21.29
C CYS A 469 20.54 -1.78 -20.19
N THR A 470 21.21 -1.32 -19.14
CA THR A 470 21.55 -2.14 -17.96
C THR A 470 20.29 -2.57 -17.21
N ALA A 471 19.27 -1.71 -17.11
CA ALA A 471 17.97 -2.07 -16.54
C ALA A 471 17.29 -3.20 -17.34
N ILE A 472 17.29 -3.11 -18.68
CA ILE A 472 16.77 -4.16 -19.57
C ILE A 472 17.56 -5.46 -19.39
N LEU A 473 18.89 -5.38 -19.26
CA LEU A 473 19.71 -6.56 -19.03
C LEU A 473 19.34 -7.27 -17.72
N PHE A 474 19.18 -6.53 -16.61
CA PHE A 474 18.73 -7.14 -15.35
C PHE A 474 17.30 -7.70 -15.43
N MET A 475 16.40 -7.06 -16.18
CA MET A 475 15.08 -7.63 -16.47
C MET A 475 15.19 -8.99 -17.18
N LEU A 476 15.99 -9.07 -18.24
CA LEU A 476 16.17 -10.30 -19.00
C LEU A 476 16.81 -11.40 -18.14
N VAL A 477 17.82 -11.05 -17.35
CA VAL A 477 18.45 -11.96 -16.38
C VAL A 477 17.43 -12.47 -15.36
N PHE A 478 16.57 -11.60 -14.83
CA PHE A 478 15.51 -12.00 -13.91
C PHE A 478 14.58 -13.04 -14.54
N TYR A 479 14.04 -12.76 -15.72
CA TYR A 479 13.11 -13.68 -16.39
C TYR A 479 13.78 -14.99 -16.84
N GLN A 480 15.06 -14.94 -17.23
CA GLN A 480 15.79 -16.10 -17.70
C GLN A 480 16.29 -17.01 -16.57
N PHE A 481 16.67 -16.47 -15.41
CA PHE A 481 17.36 -17.24 -14.36
C PHE A 481 16.66 -17.23 -13.01
N PHE A 482 16.00 -16.14 -12.63
CA PHE A 482 15.52 -15.93 -11.26
C PHE A 482 14.00 -15.93 -11.11
N HIS A 483 13.24 -15.97 -12.20
CA HIS A 483 11.79 -16.02 -12.15
C HIS A 483 11.32 -17.35 -11.52
N PRO A 484 10.52 -17.32 -10.44
CA PRO A 484 10.17 -18.51 -9.67
C PRO A 484 9.34 -19.52 -10.47
N CYS A 485 8.59 -19.04 -11.47
CA CYS A 485 7.69 -19.85 -12.29
C CYS A 485 8.24 -20.10 -13.70
N LYS A 486 9.56 -20.04 -13.92
CA LYS A 486 10.18 -20.16 -15.26
C LYS A 486 9.72 -21.41 -16.03
N LYS A 487 9.56 -22.55 -15.35
CA LYS A 487 9.15 -23.83 -15.96
C LYS A 487 7.73 -23.81 -16.57
N LEU A 488 6.90 -22.83 -16.19
CA LEU A 488 5.54 -22.67 -16.72
C LEU A 488 5.50 -21.79 -17.98
N PHE A 489 6.62 -21.22 -18.41
CA PHE A 489 6.67 -20.47 -19.66
C PHE A 489 6.68 -21.42 -20.86
N SER A 490 5.66 -21.33 -21.72
CA SER A 490 5.54 -22.12 -22.95
C SER A 490 6.52 -21.71 -24.05
N THR A 491 7.11 -20.53 -23.93
CA THR A 491 8.12 -19.98 -24.86
C THR A 491 9.22 -19.31 -24.05
N SER A 492 10.48 -19.56 -24.41
CA SER A 492 11.60 -18.86 -23.77
C SER A 492 11.65 -17.40 -24.21
N VAL A 493 12.23 -16.53 -23.37
CA VAL A 493 12.43 -15.09 -23.68
C VAL A 493 13.15 -14.91 -25.02
N VAL A 494 14.06 -15.83 -25.33
CA VAL A 494 14.86 -15.86 -26.57
C VAL A 494 14.02 -16.25 -27.78
N GLU A 495 13.14 -17.23 -27.66
CA GLU A 495 12.22 -17.63 -28.74
C GLU A 495 11.18 -16.56 -29.06
N GLY A 496 10.66 -15.86 -28.04
CA GLY A 496 9.77 -14.72 -28.21
C GLY A 496 10.44 -13.58 -29.00
N PHE A 497 11.69 -13.27 -28.66
CA PHE A 497 12.50 -12.28 -29.37
C PHE A 497 12.83 -12.71 -30.81
N GLN A 498 13.22 -13.97 -31.03
CA GLN A 498 13.49 -14.51 -32.37
C GLN A 498 12.26 -14.53 -33.27
N ARG A 499 11.07 -14.82 -32.73
CA ARG A 499 9.80 -14.82 -33.48
C ARG A 499 9.44 -13.41 -33.94
N TRP A 500 9.76 -12.39 -33.13
CA TRP A 500 9.62 -10.98 -33.51
C TRP A 500 10.60 -10.57 -34.60
N VAL A 501 11.90 -10.89 -34.47
CA VAL A 501 12.91 -10.63 -35.51
C VAL A 501 12.49 -11.28 -36.83
N ARG A 502 11.96 -12.51 -36.81
CA ARG A 502 11.42 -13.17 -38.01
C ARG A 502 10.20 -12.46 -38.58
N CYS A 503 9.25 -12.00 -37.75
CA CYS A 503 8.08 -11.25 -38.23
C CYS A 503 8.47 -9.89 -38.85
N PHE A 504 9.45 -9.18 -38.27
CA PHE A 504 9.95 -7.92 -38.82
C PHE A 504 10.71 -8.14 -40.14
N CYS A 505 11.53 -9.20 -40.22
CA CYS A 505 12.16 -9.60 -41.48
C CYS A 505 11.16 -10.04 -42.55
N TRP A 506 10.02 -10.63 -42.17
CA TRP A 506 8.96 -11.03 -43.09
C TRP A 506 8.14 -9.83 -43.60
N ALA A 507 7.83 -8.87 -42.72
CA ALA A 507 7.22 -7.59 -43.10
C ALA A 507 8.14 -6.76 -44.04
N CYS A 508 9.45 -6.73 -43.77
CA CYS A 508 10.42 -6.11 -44.67
C CYS A 508 10.61 -6.86 -46.00
N ARG A 509 10.35 -8.17 -46.05
CA ARG A 509 10.36 -8.96 -47.30
C ARG A 509 9.12 -8.73 -48.16
N GLN A 510 7.94 -8.59 -47.55
CA GLN A 510 6.70 -8.26 -48.28
C GLN A 510 6.74 -6.85 -48.88
N GLN A 511 7.47 -5.91 -48.26
CA GLN A 511 7.59 -4.55 -48.78
C GLN A 511 8.56 -4.42 -49.98
N LYS A 512 9.32 -5.48 -50.31
CA LYS A 512 10.24 -5.51 -51.48
C LYS A 512 9.68 -6.20 -52.72
N SER A 513 8.45 -6.75 -52.68
CA SER A 513 7.88 -7.51 -53.81
C SER A 513 6.65 -6.87 -54.48
N CYS A 514 6.47 -5.56 -54.39
CA CYS A 514 5.41 -4.86 -55.11
C CYS A 514 5.95 -3.63 -55.85
N GLU A 515 6.24 -3.80 -57.14
CA GLU A 515 6.01 -2.79 -58.20
C GLU A 515 6.01 -3.48 -59.59
N PRO A 516 5.46 -2.88 -60.67
CA PRO A 516 4.36 -3.46 -61.44
C PRO A 516 4.68 -3.69 -62.94
N ILE A 517 3.64 -4.05 -63.73
CA ILE A 517 3.57 -4.18 -65.23
C ILE A 517 3.86 -5.62 -65.73
N GLY A 518 3.10 -6.27 -66.61
CA GLY A 518 1.99 -5.87 -67.49
C GLY A 518 1.49 -7.09 -68.30
N LYS A 519 0.40 -6.86 -69.03
CA LYS A 519 -0.39 -7.81 -69.85
C LYS A 519 0.44 -8.62 -70.88
N ALA A 520 0.09 -9.89 -71.06
CA ALA A 520 0.06 -10.58 -72.36
C ALA A 520 -0.69 -11.93 -72.26
N ASP A 521 -1.29 -12.31 -73.37
CA ASP A 521 -2.44 -13.18 -73.59
C ASP A 521 -2.12 -14.68 -73.86
N LEU A 522 -3.19 -15.48 -73.69
CA LEU A 522 -3.69 -16.64 -74.46
C LEU A 522 -2.97 -18.02 -74.56
N GLN A 523 -3.87 -19.04 -74.49
CA GLN A 523 -3.88 -20.40 -75.10
C GLN A 523 -3.10 -21.53 -74.40
N SER A 524 -3.58 -22.78 -74.28
CA SER A 524 -4.83 -23.48 -74.63
C SER A 524 -4.77 -24.91 -74.05
N SER A 525 -5.93 -25.57 -73.86
CA SER A 525 -6.22 -27.03 -74.09
C SER A 525 -5.42 -28.11 -73.31
N ARG A 526 -5.92 -29.29 -72.91
CA ARG A 526 -7.21 -29.99 -72.73
C ARG A 526 -6.81 -31.42 -72.26
N ASP A 527 -7.60 -32.03 -71.39
CA ASP A 527 -7.93 -33.46 -71.27
C ASP A 527 -6.86 -34.58 -71.26
N ARG A 528 -6.84 -35.38 -70.18
CA ARG A 528 -7.42 -36.75 -70.22
C ARG A 528 -7.58 -37.42 -68.84
N ASP A 529 -8.77 -37.98 -68.63
CA ASP A 529 -9.16 -38.95 -67.60
C ASP A 529 -8.45 -40.30 -67.75
N GLU A 530 -8.35 -41.07 -66.65
CA GLU A 530 -8.89 -42.45 -66.54
C GLU A 530 -8.74 -43.03 -65.11
N THR A 531 -9.84 -43.61 -64.61
CA THR A 531 -9.92 -44.62 -63.52
C THR A 531 -10.57 -45.87 -64.11
N PRO A 532 -10.47 -47.09 -63.49
CA PRO A 532 -11.53 -47.50 -62.54
C PRO A 532 -11.19 -48.57 -61.46
N SER A 533 -12.01 -48.58 -60.38
CA SER A 533 -12.53 -49.73 -59.59
C SER A 533 -11.58 -50.59 -58.69
N SER A 534 -11.96 -51.29 -57.61
CA SER A 534 -13.08 -51.36 -56.62
C SER A 534 -12.68 -52.44 -55.58
N SER A 535 -12.96 -52.32 -54.27
CA SER A 535 -13.85 -53.21 -53.46
C SER A 535 -13.70 -52.85 -51.96
N LYS A 536 -14.74 -52.38 -51.23
CA LYS A 536 -15.72 -53.12 -50.38
C LYS A 536 -15.07 -53.94 -49.23
N THR A 537 -15.51 -53.99 -47.97
CA THR A 537 -16.83 -53.78 -47.32
C THR A 537 -16.68 -53.78 -45.79
N SER A 538 -17.56 -53.08 -45.07
CA SER A 538 -17.89 -53.23 -43.64
C SER A 538 -19.16 -54.06 -43.45
N PRO A 539 -19.46 -54.53 -42.21
CA PRO A 539 -20.86 -54.72 -41.80
C PRO A 539 -21.17 -54.22 -40.37
N GLU A 540 -22.34 -53.59 -40.23
CA GLU A 540 -23.27 -53.65 -39.08
C GLU A 540 -24.46 -54.56 -39.52
N PRO A 541 -25.47 -54.99 -38.73
CA PRO A 541 -26.09 -54.32 -37.55
C PRO A 541 -26.68 -55.24 -36.44
N SER A 542 -27.20 -54.69 -35.33
CA SER A 542 -28.50 -55.10 -34.73
C SER A 542 -28.95 -54.29 -33.49
N GLN A 543 -30.22 -53.89 -33.57
CA GLN A 543 -31.19 -53.33 -32.61
C GLN A 543 -31.13 -53.83 -31.15
N LEU A 544 -31.51 -52.99 -30.15
CA LEU A 544 -32.76 -53.10 -29.34
C LEU A 544 -32.85 -52.07 -28.18
N MET A 545 -33.98 -51.34 -28.15
CA MET A 545 -34.81 -50.88 -26.99
C MET A 545 -34.30 -50.01 -25.80
N ASN A 546 -34.99 -48.86 -25.70
CA ASN A 546 -35.75 -48.31 -24.57
C ASN A 546 -35.12 -47.51 -23.42
N ALA A 547 -35.94 -46.54 -23.02
CA ALA A 547 -35.79 -45.51 -22.00
C ALA A 547 -36.45 -45.90 -20.66
N GLU A 548 -36.13 -45.07 -19.66
CA GLU A 548 -36.82 -44.81 -18.38
C GLU A 548 -36.58 -45.71 -17.16
N ASP A 549 -36.56 -45.00 -16.02
CA ASP A 549 -36.56 -45.39 -14.60
C ASP A 549 -35.26 -45.90 -13.92
N LEU A 550 -34.66 -45.10 -13.02
CA LEU A 550 -35.06 -45.04 -11.60
C LEU A 550 -34.11 -44.16 -10.75
N CYS A 551 -34.73 -43.40 -9.86
CA CYS A 551 -34.14 -42.63 -8.76
C CYS A 551 -33.48 -43.49 -7.66
N SER A 552 -32.69 -42.79 -6.83
CA SER A 552 -32.36 -43.03 -5.41
C SER A 552 -31.24 -44.01 -5.03
N ALA A 553 -30.11 -43.44 -4.59
CA ALA A 553 -29.55 -43.58 -3.23
C ALA A 553 -28.46 -42.51 -3.01
#